data_AF-A0A7C5Z0D3-F1
#
_entry.id   AF-A0A7C5Z0D3-F1
#
_cell.length_a   1.000
_cell.length_b   1.000
_cell.length_c   1.000
_cell.angle_alpha   90.00
_cell.angle_beta   90.00
_cell.angle_gamma   90.00
#
_symmetry.space_group_name_H-M   'P 1'
#
loop_
_entity.id
_entity.type
_entity.pdbx_description
1 polymer ?
#
loop_
_entity_poly.entity_id
_entity_poly.type
_entity_poly.pdbx_seq_one_letter_code
_entity_poly.pdbx_strand_id
1 'polypeptide(L)'
;MLLYSLLTDVRFDLVEAFYNIAKRRLRELYDLYSMTMLKFDKLIQLLRRLLNRPVEYDLKRLSDNEINSYIYTLPLELSIAIRSLIQNTKMLKEFSQSTTQHYLKSIISNIDDYIEDIAKYTDKILSNKN
;
A
#
# COMPACT_ATOMS: atom_id res chain seq x y z
N MET A 1 12.84 -7.69 -4.64
CA MET A 1 13.56 -7.08 -3.51
C MET A 1 12.95 -5.72 -3.16
N LEU A 2 12.97 -4.75 -4.08
CA LEU A 2 12.48 -3.38 -3.83
C LEU A 2 10.95 -3.26 -3.71
N LEU A 3 10.13 -4.03 -4.45
CA LEU A 3 8.66 -3.95 -4.30
C LEU A 3 8.19 -4.33 -2.89
N TYR A 4 8.77 -5.38 -2.31
CA TYR A 4 8.46 -5.79 -0.94
C TYR A 4 8.80 -4.68 0.07
N SER A 5 10.00 -4.09 -0.04
CA SER A 5 10.40 -2.96 0.81
C SER A 5 9.51 -1.74 0.62
N LEU A 6 9.12 -1.43 -0.62
CA LEU A 6 8.22 -0.33 -0.97
C LEU A 6 6.82 -0.50 -0.38
N LEU A 7 6.23 -1.69 -0.51
CA LEU A 7 4.91 -1.93 0.07
C LEU A 7 4.95 -1.95 1.60
N THR A 8 6.05 -2.42 2.19
CA THR A 8 6.27 -2.32 3.65
C THR A 8 6.38 -0.86 4.10
N ASP A 9 7.04 -0.01 3.30
CA ASP A 9 7.11 1.43 3.54
C ASP A 9 5.72 2.10 3.53
N VAL A 10 4.93 1.82 2.49
CA VAL A 10 3.52 2.26 2.39
C VAL A 10 2.70 1.79 3.61
N ARG A 11 2.94 0.57 4.10
CA ARG A 11 2.23 0.02 5.27
C ARG A 11 2.41 0.89 6.51
N PHE A 12 3.61 1.43 6.74
CA PHE A 12 3.84 2.29 7.90
C PHE A 12 2.98 3.55 7.86
N ASP A 13 2.81 4.16 6.68
CA ASP A 13 1.97 5.34 6.53
C ASP A 13 0.48 5.02 6.70
N LEU A 14 0.03 3.85 6.23
CA LEU A 14 -1.33 3.38 6.50
C LEU A 14 -1.57 3.17 8.01
N VAL A 15 -0.66 2.50 8.70
CA VAL A 15 -0.78 2.30 10.16
C VAL A 15 -0.87 3.66 10.89
N GLU A 16 -0.06 4.64 10.50
CA GLU A 16 -0.13 5.99 11.07
C GLU A 16 -1.46 6.69 10.77
N ALA A 17 -1.96 6.59 9.53
CA ALA A 17 -3.26 7.12 9.16
C ALA A 17 -4.40 6.49 9.97
N PHE A 18 -4.34 5.17 10.21
CA PHE A 18 -5.31 4.48 11.06
C PHE A 18 -5.29 5.02 12.50
N TYR A 19 -4.12 5.24 13.09
CA TYR A 19 -4.04 5.83 14.43
C TYR A 19 -4.69 7.22 14.51
N ASN A 20 -4.52 8.05 13.48
CA ASN A 20 -5.18 9.37 13.41
C ASN A 20 -6.70 9.25 13.28
N ILE A 21 -7.18 8.35 12.41
CA ILE A 21 -8.61 8.02 12.26
C ILE A 21 -9.20 7.50 13.58
N ALA A 22 -8.45 6.64 14.28
CA ALA A 22 -8.84 6.08 15.57
C ALA A 22 -8.96 7.15 16.65
N LYS A 23 -7.98 8.06 16.74
CA LYS A 23 -8.02 9.22 17.65
C LYS A 23 -9.26 10.09 17.42
N ARG A 24 -9.69 10.25 16.17
CA ARG A 24 -10.89 11.00 15.78
C ARG A 24 -12.20 10.23 15.96
N ARG A 25 -12.14 8.95 16.35
CA ARG A 25 -13.31 8.07 16.59
C ARG A 25 -14.22 7.90 15.36
N LEU A 26 -13.66 7.93 14.15
CA LEU A 26 -14.41 7.73 12.90
C LEU A 26 -14.71 6.25 12.63
N ARG A 27 -15.56 5.65 13.47
CA ARG A 27 -15.81 4.20 13.51
C ARG A 27 -16.33 3.60 12.20
N GLU A 28 -17.10 4.37 11.43
CA GLU A 28 -17.64 3.93 10.14
C GLU A 28 -16.56 3.61 9.10
N LEU A 29 -15.32 4.09 9.31
CA LEU A 29 -14.20 3.78 8.44
C LEU A 29 -13.50 2.46 8.82
N TYR A 30 -13.72 1.93 10.03
CA TYR A 30 -12.87 0.86 10.59
C TYR A 30 -12.98 -0.44 9.81
N ASP A 31 -14.19 -0.86 9.44
CA ASP A 31 -14.39 -2.12 8.71
C ASP A 31 -13.73 -2.06 7.33
N LEU A 32 -13.97 -0.98 6.59
CA LEU A 32 -13.35 -0.75 5.29
C LEU A 32 -11.82 -0.73 5.42
N TYR A 33 -11.30 0.07 6.36
CA TYR A 33 -9.86 0.18 6.60
C TYR A 33 -9.24 -1.18 6.95
N SER A 34 -9.88 -1.95 7.84
CA SER A 34 -9.39 -3.24 8.28
C SER A 34 -9.36 -4.26 7.15
N MET A 35 -10.38 -4.25 6.29
CA MET A 35 -10.43 -5.09 5.10
C MET A 35 -9.33 -4.72 4.10
N THR A 36 -9.12 -3.43 3.84
CA THR A 36 -8.04 -2.95 2.97
C THR A 36 -6.66 -3.32 3.52
N MET A 37 -6.43 -3.15 4.82
CA MET A 37 -5.18 -3.56 5.47
C MET A 37 -4.97 -5.07 5.40
N LEU A 38 -6.02 -5.87 5.55
CA LEU A 38 -5.94 -7.33 5.42
C LEU A 38 -5.54 -7.74 4.00
N LYS A 39 -6.13 -7.13 2.97
CA LYS A 39 -5.73 -7.37 1.56
C LYS A 39 -4.28 -6.97 1.34
N PHE A 40 -3.86 -5.82 1.89
CA PHE A 40 -2.50 -5.33 1.75
C PHE A 40 -1.47 -6.25 2.40
N ASP A 41 -1.74 -6.70 3.63
CA ASP A 41 -0.86 -7.62 4.36
C ASP A 41 -0.75 -8.97 3.64
N LYS A 42 -1.81 -9.44 2.97
CA LYS A 42 -1.74 -10.65 2.12
C LYS A 42 -0.84 -10.46 0.91
N LEU A 43 -0.92 -9.31 0.23
CA LEU A 43 -0.05 -8.98 -0.90
C LEU A 43 1.43 -8.92 -0.48
N ILE A 44 1.73 -8.26 0.64
CA ILE A 44 3.09 -8.22 1.20
C ILE A 44 3.59 -9.63 1.52
N GLN A 45 2.74 -10.47 2.12
CA GLN A 45 3.10 -11.86 2.43
C GLN A 45 3.36 -12.71 1.17
N LEU A 46 2.57 -12.52 0.11
CA LEU A 46 2.78 -13.19 -1.17
C LEU A 46 4.15 -12.82 -1.74
N LEU A 47 4.47 -11.54 -1.85
CA LEU A 47 5.76 -11.05 -2.34
C LEU A 47 6.93 -11.57 -1.51
N ARG A 48 6.77 -11.61 -0.18
CA ARG A 48 7.77 -12.18 0.72
C ARG A 48 8.06 -13.65 0.41
N ARG A 49 7.00 -14.47 0.24
CA ARG A 49 7.12 -15.90 -0.08
C ARG A 49 7.84 -16.11 -1.41
N LEU A 50 7.51 -15.32 -2.43
CA LEU A 50 8.13 -15.39 -3.75
C LEU A 50 9.61 -15.03 -3.74
N LEU A 51 10.01 -14.13 -2.83
CA LEU A 51 11.41 -13.75 -2.65
C LEU A 51 12.19 -14.70 -1.72
N ASN A 52 11.53 -15.74 -1.18
CA ASN A 52 12.06 -16.62 -0.14
C ASN A 52 12.75 -15.86 1.01
N ARG A 53 12.15 -14.73 1.43
CA ARG A 53 12.71 -13.87 2.48
C ARG A 53 12.04 -14.11 3.84
N PRO A 54 12.79 -14.02 4.95
CA PRO A 54 12.19 -13.95 6.27
C PRO A 54 11.32 -12.69 6.42
N VAL A 55 10.45 -12.64 7.44
CA VAL A 55 9.80 -11.37 7.79
C VAL A 55 10.88 -10.42 8.27
N GLU A 56 11.10 -9.32 7.54
CA GLU A 56 11.98 -8.25 7.98
C GLU A 56 11.11 -7.21 8.70
N TYR A 57 11.31 -7.07 10.01
CA TYR A 57 10.56 -6.12 10.85
C TYR A 57 11.18 -4.71 10.86
N ASP A 58 12.47 -4.59 10.52
CA ASP A 58 13.24 -3.34 10.51
C ASP A 58 13.66 -2.92 9.09
N LEU A 59 12.71 -2.92 8.16
CA LEU A 59 12.96 -2.32 6.85
C LEU A 59 13.05 -0.81 6.99
N LYS A 60 14.22 -0.27 6.63
CA LYS A 60 14.43 1.19 6.57
C LYS A 60 13.47 1.80 5.55
N ARG A 61 12.89 2.95 5.92
CA ARG A 61 12.13 3.84 5.02
C ARG A 61 12.96 4.13 3.75
N LEU A 62 12.34 4.00 2.58
CA LEU A 62 12.98 4.30 1.31
C LEU A 62 13.00 5.81 1.07
N SER A 63 14.05 6.33 0.44
CA SER A 63 14.06 7.71 -0.07
C SER A 63 13.19 7.85 -1.32
N ASP A 64 12.63 9.04 -1.56
CA ASP A 64 11.83 9.30 -2.77
C ASP A 64 12.61 9.00 -4.06
N ASN A 65 13.94 9.16 -4.06
CA ASN A 65 14.79 8.80 -5.19
C ASN A 65 14.81 7.28 -5.42
N GLU A 66 15.00 6.49 -4.36
CA GLU A 66 14.98 5.01 -4.46
C GLU A 66 13.62 4.51 -4.95
N ILE A 67 12.53 5.08 -4.44
CA ILE A 67 11.17 4.77 -4.86
C ILE A 67 10.99 5.05 -6.35
N ASN A 68 11.31 6.27 -6.79
CA ASN A 68 11.10 6.67 -8.18
C ASN A 68 11.97 5.86 -9.14
N SER A 69 13.26 5.72 -8.85
CA SER A 69 14.18 4.92 -9.67
C SER A 69 13.68 3.49 -9.82
N TYR A 70 13.17 2.88 -8.75
CA TYR A 70 12.62 1.53 -8.82
C TYR A 70 11.35 1.45 -9.67
N ILE A 71 10.40 2.36 -9.45
CA ILE A 71 9.11 2.33 -10.15
C ILE A 71 9.29 2.42 -11.68
N TYR A 72 10.28 3.18 -12.16
CA TYR A 72 10.57 3.26 -13.60
C TYR A 72 11.08 1.95 -14.22
N THR A 73 11.51 0.98 -13.41
CA THR A 73 11.93 -0.34 -13.90
C THR A 73 10.78 -1.34 -14.04
N LEU A 74 9.59 -0.98 -13.55
CA LEU A 74 8.42 -1.87 -13.55
C LEU A 74 7.63 -1.77 -14.85
N PRO A 75 6.88 -2.81 -15.24
CA PRO A 75 5.88 -2.73 -16.30
C PRO A 75 4.93 -1.55 -16.07
N LEU A 76 4.48 -0.92 -17.16
CA LEU A 76 3.74 0.34 -17.13
C LEU A 76 2.54 0.30 -16.18
N GLU A 77 1.73 -0.75 -16.26
CA GLU A 77 0.50 -0.88 -15.48
C GLU A 77 0.81 -1.01 -13.98
N LEU A 78 1.83 -1.80 -13.63
CA LEU A 78 2.27 -1.96 -12.25
C LEU A 78 2.88 -0.67 -11.70
N SER A 79 3.66 0.03 -12.52
CA SER A 79 4.24 1.34 -12.19
C SER A 79 3.15 2.37 -11.86
N ILE A 80 2.11 2.46 -12.68
CA ILE A 80 0.97 3.35 -12.46
C ILE A 80 0.26 2.99 -11.15
N ALA A 81 -0.11 1.72 -10.95
CA ALA A 81 -0.84 1.29 -9.77
C ALA A 81 -0.06 1.57 -8.47
N ILE A 82 1.25 1.34 -8.47
CA ILE A 82 2.11 1.63 -7.31
C ILE A 82 2.22 3.13 -7.04
N ARG A 83 2.39 3.97 -8.07
CA ARG A 83 2.42 5.44 -7.89
C ARG A 83 1.12 5.93 -7.27
N SER A 84 -0.01 5.46 -7.78
CA SER A 84 -1.33 5.82 -7.27
C SER A 84 -1.53 5.34 -5.84
N LEU A 85 -1.10 4.12 -5.50
CA LEU A 85 -1.13 3.61 -4.13
C LEU A 85 -0.33 4.51 -3.17
N ILE A 86 0.91 4.86 -3.52
CA ILE A 86 1.77 5.71 -2.70
C ILE A 86 1.15 7.09 -2.51
N GLN A 87 0.68 7.70 -3.60
CA GLN A 87 0.05 9.02 -3.54
C GLN A 87 -1.19 9.02 -2.66
N ASN A 88 -2.11 8.07 -2.85
CA ASN A 88 -3.33 7.98 -2.05
C ASN A 88 -3.03 7.67 -0.58
N THR A 89 -2.01 6.86 -0.30
CA THR A 89 -1.56 6.60 1.08
C THR A 89 -1.02 7.86 1.76
N LYS A 90 -0.17 8.62 1.07
CA LYS A 90 0.33 9.92 1.57
C LYS A 90 -0.83 10.89 1.83
N MET A 91 -1.77 10.99 0.89
CA MET A 91 -2.99 11.81 1.05
C MET A 91 -3.84 11.35 2.24
N LEU A 92 -4.05 10.04 2.40
CA LEU A 92 -4.83 9.49 3.52
C LEU A 92 -4.19 9.85 4.84
N LYS A 93 -2.87 9.69 4.96
CA LYS A 93 -2.11 10.06 6.16
C LYS A 93 -2.24 11.54 6.48
N GLU A 94 -2.04 12.43 5.50
CA GLU A 94 -2.17 13.88 5.68
C GLU A 94 -3.58 14.28 6.12
N PHE A 95 -4.61 13.79 5.41
CA PHE A 95 -6.00 14.18 5.64
C PHE A 95 -6.69 13.46 6.80
N SER A 96 -6.11 12.36 7.28
CA SER A 96 -6.63 11.59 8.41
C SER A 96 -6.86 12.44 9.66
N GLN A 97 -6.14 13.57 9.81
CA GLN A 97 -6.21 14.44 10.98
C GLN A 97 -7.38 15.43 10.99
N SER A 98 -7.83 15.89 9.82
CA SER A 98 -8.69 17.09 9.73
C SER A 98 -9.85 16.97 8.74
N THR A 99 -9.80 16.06 7.77
CA THR A 99 -10.77 16.03 6.68
C THR A 99 -12.04 15.23 7.01
N THR A 100 -13.14 15.53 6.33
CA THR A 100 -14.43 14.86 6.50
C THR A 100 -14.37 13.37 6.17
N GLN A 101 -15.22 12.60 6.85
CA GLN A 101 -15.22 11.14 6.77
C GLN A 101 -15.52 10.62 5.36
N HIS A 102 -16.45 11.24 4.62
CA HIS A 102 -16.79 10.85 3.25
C HIS A 102 -15.54 10.84 2.33
N TYR A 103 -14.70 11.85 2.46
CA TYR A 103 -13.49 11.96 1.65
C TYR A 103 -12.45 10.89 2.03
N LEU A 104 -12.26 10.64 3.33
CA LEU A 104 -11.39 9.57 3.80
C LEU A 104 -11.86 8.20 3.31
N LYS A 105 -13.16 7.95 3.32
CA LYS A 105 -13.76 6.71 2.79
C LYS A 105 -13.39 6.52 1.31
N SER A 106 -13.53 7.57 0.50
CA SER A 106 -13.16 7.55 -0.92
C SER A 106 -11.68 7.22 -1.12
N ILE A 107 -10.78 7.84 -0.35
CA ILE A 107 -9.35 7.54 -0.43
C ILE A 107 -9.05 6.08 -0.05
N ILE A 108 -9.66 5.57 1.03
CA ILE A 108 -9.47 4.17 1.45
C ILE A 108 -9.95 3.21 0.35
N SER A 109 -11.10 3.48 -0.28
CA SER A 109 -11.58 2.69 -1.41
C SER A 109 -10.61 2.70 -2.60
N ASN A 110 -10.06 3.86 -2.96
CA ASN A 110 -9.06 3.93 -4.02
C ASN A 110 -7.80 3.10 -3.67
N ILE A 111 -7.33 3.17 -2.42
CA ILE A 111 -6.21 2.36 -1.94
C ILE A 111 -6.52 0.87 -2.09
N ASP A 112 -7.73 0.45 -1.72
CA ASP A 112 -8.21 -0.93 -1.86
C ASP A 112 -8.12 -1.40 -3.33
N ASP A 113 -8.65 -0.61 -4.26
CA ASP A 113 -8.62 -0.91 -5.70
C ASP A 113 -7.17 -1.05 -6.21
N TYR A 114 -6.27 -0.14 -5.81
CA TYR A 114 -4.87 -0.22 -6.23
C TYR A 114 -4.13 -1.43 -5.64
N ILE A 115 -4.49 -1.87 -4.43
CA ILE A 115 -3.93 -3.11 -3.85
C ILE A 115 -4.34 -4.32 -4.69
N GLU A 116 -5.61 -4.38 -5.12
CA GLU A 116 -6.11 -5.46 -5.99
C GLU A 116 -5.43 -5.44 -7.36
N ASP A 117 -5.28 -4.27 -7.97
CA ASP A 117 -4.57 -4.10 -9.23
C ASP A 117 -3.12 -4.57 -9.14
N ILE A 118 -2.39 -4.16 -8.09
CA ILE A 118 -1.00 -4.58 -7.87
C ILE A 118 -0.91 -6.09 -7.70
N ALA A 119 -1.83 -6.71 -6.94
CA ALA A 119 -1.86 -8.15 -6.78
C ALA A 119 -2.06 -8.85 -8.14
N LYS A 120 -3.06 -8.42 -8.92
CA LYS A 120 -3.35 -8.94 -10.25
C LYS A 120 -2.17 -8.81 -11.22
N TYR A 121 -1.53 -7.64 -11.27
CA TYR A 121 -0.37 -7.44 -12.15
C TYR A 121 0.84 -8.26 -11.70
N THR A 122 1.06 -8.38 -10.39
CA THR A 122 2.11 -9.22 -9.82
C THR A 122 1.89 -10.69 -10.22
N ASP A 123 0.68 -11.22 -10.05
CA ASP A 123 0.34 -12.59 -10.40
C ASP A 123 0.52 -12.87 -11.91
N LYS A 124 0.11 -11.92 -12.77
CA LYS A 124 0.31 -12.03 -14.22
C LYS A 124 1.79 -12.11 -14.60
N ILE A 125 2.63 -11.28 -14.00
CA ILE A 125 4.09 -11.28 -14.23
C ILE A 125 4.71 -12.62 -13.80
N LEU A 126 4.24 -13.19 -12.69
CA LEU A 126 4.73 -14.48 -12.19
C LEU A 126 4.29 -15.64 -13.07
N SER A 127 3.04 -15.61 -13.53
CA SER A 127 2.45 -16.66 -14.37
C SER A 127 3.11 -16.73 -15.74
N ASN A 128 3.54 -15.58 -16.29
CA ASN A 128 4.25 -15.51 -17.57
C ASN A 128 5.72 -15.94 -17.51
N LYS A 129 6.28 -16.18 -16.31
CA LYS A 129 7.67 -16.63 -16.13
C LYS A 129 7.80 -18.16 -16.00
N ASN A 130 6.69 -18.87 -15.85
CA ASN A 130 6.60 -20.33 -15.86
C ASN A 130 6.14 -20.81 -17.24
#